data_AF-A0A847LDX7-F1
#
_entry.id   AF-A0A847LDX7-F1
#
_cell.length_a   1.000
_cell.length_b   1.000
_cell.length_c   1.000
_cell.angle_alpha   90.00
_cell.angle_beta   90.00
_cell.angle_gamma   90.00
#
_symmetry.space_group_name_H-M   'P 1'
#
loop_
_entity.id
_entity.type
_entity.pdbx_description
1 polymer ?
#
loop_
_entity_poly.entity_id
_entity_poly.type
_entity_poly.pdbx_seq_one_letter_code
_entity_poly.pdbx_strand_id
1 'polypeptide(L)'
;MNDETKQLIEAYKSEGDANQENQEWGPARIAYEKALEEFDRIESEDDYELVTADDKVLKQQIETALATVNGRLAQAHRDWGVSALKAKEYERAVEEFEEAINLSAEDDVAFLEEVKKLLDRAKLKNRDHELHEELTPFVERGDDFRKAGNFAEAILEYQEALKGIAGLPPEHRFVSYLHAALKECRRHLIKPYLNRIHRAIHAGKAAHAGTLLKRAMLLLDDKDMVYRAFLTLIKESIAAKVPPEAEDGEEVEAPETWAKAIRDYEEALDLYSSFTMNDPLSPVYSGVNVFEDKFVSARRNLANLYKGRADRFRDQSQIEKAIRNYKEALKLYPRSDKLFHDTFREMKKLRAQIGQPSLAAK
;
A
#
# COMPACT_ATOMS: atom_id res chain seq x y z
N MET A 1 -50.06 43.79 -2.33
CA MET A 1 -49.93 42.79 -1.26
C MET A 1 -51.20 42.88 -0.40
N ASN A 2 -51.77 41.76 0.05
CA ASN A 2 -52.87 41.79 1.03
C ASN A 2 -52.36 42.32 2.38
N ASP A 3 -53.20 43.03 3.15
CA ASP A 3 -52.81 43.60 4.45
C ASP A 3 -52.34 42.52 5.46
N GLU A 4 -52.90 41.31 5.40
CA GLU A 4 -52.50 40.19 6.26
C GLU A 4 -51.08 39.68 5.97
N THR A 5 -50.68 39.60 4.69
CA THR A 5 -49.33 39.15 4.33
C THR A 5 -48.29 40.24 4.61
N LYS A 6 -48.67 41.52 4.48
CA LYS A 6 -47.84 42.66 4.90
C LYS A 6 -47.54 42.63 6.40
N GLN A 7 -48.58 42.43 7.22
CA GLN A 7 -48.43 42.33 8.68
C GLN A 7 -47.55 41.15 9.10
N LEU A 8 -47.63 40.03 8.38
CA LEU A 8 -46.79 38.86 8.64
C LEU A 8 -45.31 39.13 8.35
N ILE A 9 -45.00 39.78 7.22
CA ILE A 9 -43.62 40.16 6.85
C ILE A 9 -43.06 41.18 7.86
N GLU A 10 -43.85 42.17 8.27
CA GLU A 10 -43.46 43.15 9.29
C GLU A 10 -43.22 42.49 10.66
N ALA A 11 -44.03 41.47 11.01
CA ALA A 11 -43.82 40.68 12.22
C ALA A 11 -42.48 39.93 12.18
N TYR A 12 -42.18 39.20 11.09
CA TYR A 12 -40.89 38.50 10.94
C TYR A 12 -39.70 39.45 10.93
N LYS A 13 -39.83 40.63 10.31
CA LYS A 13 -38.81 41.67 10.40
C LYS A 13 -38.60 42.13 11.84
N SER A 14 -39.66 42.40 12.59
CA SER A 14 -39.56 42.82 14.00
C SER A 14 -38.94 41.74 14.89
N GLU A 15 -39.20 40.46 14.61
CA GLU A 15 -38.57 39.32 15.28
C GLU A 15 -37.08 39.25 14.95
N GLY A 16 -36.71 39.44 13.68
CA GLY A 16 -35.32 39.56 13.24
C GLY A 16 -34.58 40.70 13.94
N ASP A 17 -35.19 41.89 13.99
CA ASP A 17 -34.62 43.09 14.62
C ASP A 17 -34.40 42.85 16.14
N ALA A 18 -35.37 42.24 16.83
CA ALA A 18 -35.25 41.91 18.25
C ALA A 18 -34.13 40.88 18.51
N ASN A 19 -34.02 39.85 17.67
CA ASN A 19 -32.94 38.85 17.78
C ASN A 19 -31.57 39.46 17.47
N GLN A 20 -31.51 40.40 16.54
CA GLN A 20 -30.30 41.18 16.21
C GLN A 20 -29.86 42.07 17.40
N GLU A 21 -30.80 42.72 18.10
CA GLU A 21 -30.51 43.47 19.33
C GLU A 21 -29.95 42.57 20.44
N ASN A 22 -30.46 41.34 20.53
CA ASN A 22 -29.98 40.32 21.47
C ASN A 22 -28.67 39.64 21.05
N GLN A 23 -28.08 39.99 19.89
CA GLN A 23 -26.88 39.39 19.31
C GLN A 23 -27.04 37.89 18.95
N GLU A 24 -28.27 37.44 18.76
CA GLU A 24 -28.59 36.07 18.33
C GLU A 24 -28.64 36.02 16.80
N TRP A 25 -27.46 35.98 16.17
CA TRP A 25 -27.31 36.09 14.71
C TRP A 25 -28.00 34.96 13.93
N GLY A 26 -28.00 33.72 14.46
CA GLY A 26 -28.65 32.58 13.83
C GLY A 26 -30.19 32.73 13.75
N PRO A 27 -30.89 32.89 14.89
CA PRO A 27 -32.33 33.18 14.91
C PRO A 27 -32.71 34.42 14.12
N ALA A 28 -31.92 35.49 14.18
CA ALA A 28 -32.15 36.70 13.39
C ALA A 28 -32.13 36.42 11.87
N ARG A 29 -31.14 35.64 11.39
CA ARG A 29 -31.06 35.23 9.98
C ARG A 29 -32.31 34.46 9.54
N ILE A 30 -32.74 33.48 10.33
CA ILE A 30 -33.92 32.66 10.01
C ILE A 30 -35.18 33.52 9.90
N ALA A 31 -35.36 34.50 10.79
CA ALA A 31 -36.50 35.40 10.76
C ALA A 31 -36.51 36.28 9.49
N TYR A 32 -35.35 36.82 9.10
CA TYR A 32 -35.23 37.59 7.86
C TYR A 32 -35.37 36.73 6.59
N GLU A 33 -34.83 35.51 6.57
CA GLU A 33 -35.01 34.57 5.45
C GLU A 33 -36.48 34.20 5.26
N LYS A 34 -37.22 33.92 6.34
CA LYS A 34 -38.67 33.70 6.28
C LYS A 34 -39.42 34.90 5.71
N ALA A 35 -39.03 36.12 6.10
CA ALA A 35 -39.65 37.33 5.56
C ALA A 35 -39.42 37.47 4.04
N LEU A 36 -38.22 37.11 3.55
CA LEU A 36 -37.91 37.10 2.11
C LEU A 36 -38.61 35.97 1.36
N GLU A 37 -38.74 34.78 1.94
CA GLU A 37 -39.52 33.69 1.34
C GLU A 37 -40.97 34.09 1.09
N GLU A 38 -41.60 34.82 2.03
CA GLU A 38 -42.96 35.34 1.82
C GLU A 38 -43.01 36.39 0.70
N PHE A 39 -41.98 37.23 0.54
CA PHE A 39 -41.87 38.13 -0.62
C PHE A 39 -41.77 37.37 -1.93
N ASP A 40 -40.95 36.31 -1.99
CA ASP A 40 -40.75 35.51 -3.20
C ASP A 40 -42.00 34.70 -3.57
N ARG A 41 -42.77 34.24 -2.57
CA ARG A 41 -44.09 33.62 -2.80
C ARG A 41 -45.05 34.59 -3.49
N ILE A 42 -45.14 35.83 -2.99
CA ILE A 42 -45.99 36.87 -3.58
C ILE A 42 -45.58 37.18 -5.02
N GLU A 43 -44.27 37.19 -5.33
CA GLU A 43 -43.76 37.39 -6.69
C GLU A 43 -44.07 36.21 -7.65
N SER A 44 -44.30 35.00 -7.11
CA SER A 44 -44.56 33.79 -7.90
C SER A 44 -46.03 33.54 -8.26
N GLU A 45 -46.98 34.12 -7.50
CA GLU A 45 -48.42 33.86 -7.64
C GLU A 45 -49.13 34.73 -8.72
N ASP A 46 -48.37 35.35 -9.63
CA ASP A 46 -48.87 36.19 -10.75
C ASP A 46 -49.74 37.40 -10.32
N ASP A 47 -49.71 37.81 -9.04
CA ASP A 47 -50.36 39.01 -8.48
C ASP A 47 -49.47 40.27 -8.60
N TYR A 48 -48.72 40.37 -9.71
CA TYR A 48 -47.68 41.38 -9.97
C TYR A 48 -48.17 42.83 -9.91
N GLU A 49 -49.48 43.09 -10.06
CA GLU A 49 -50.05 44.43 -10.09
C GLU A 49 -50.09 45.13 -8.72
N LEU A 50 -49.62 44.47 -7.65
CA LEU A 50 -49.87 44.88 -6.27
C LEU A 50 -48.61 45.08 -5.39
N VAL A 51 -47.39 45.03 -5.95
CA VAL A 51 -46.16 45.38 -5.21
C VAL A 51 -45.96 46.89 -5.24
N THR A 52 -46.22 47.55 -4.11
CA THR A 52 -46.09 49.01 -4.01
C THR A 52 -44.62 49.42 -3.90
N ALA A 53 -44.33 50.71 -4.14
CA ALA A 53 -42.98 51.25 -3.95
C ALA A 53 -42.50 51.06 -2.50
N ASP A 54 -43.41 51.13 -1.52
CA ASP A 54 -43.12 50.93 -0.10
C ASP A 54 -42.72 49.47 0.21
N ASP A 55 -43.32 48.50 -0.49
CA ASP A 55 -43.01 47.08 -0.29
C ASP A 55 -41.61 46.73 -0.84
N LYS A 56 -41.18 47.39 -1.93
CA LYS A 56 -39.80 47.28 -2.44
C LYS A 56 -38.78 47.86 -1.47
N VAL A 57 -39.11 48.98 -0.81
CA VAL A 57 -38.26 49.57 0.23
C VAL A 57 -38.16 48.62 1.43
N LEU A 58 -39.26 47.98 1.82
CA LEU A 58 -39.27 47.00 2.91
C LEU A 58 -38.40 45.77 2.58
N LYS A 59 -38.53 45.21 1.36
CA LYS A 59 -37.69 44.10 0.89
C LYS A 59 -36.20 44.48 0.92
N GLN A 60 -35.83 45.65 0.39
CA GLN A 60 -34.45 46.16 0.46
C GLN A 60 -33.94 46.32 1.89
N GLN A 61 -34.76 46.81 2.82
CA GLN A 61 -34.37 46.92 4.23
C GLN A 61 -34.05 45.55 4.83
N ILE A 62 -34.87 44.54 4.55
CA ILE A 62 -34.65 43.16 5.04
C ILE A 62 -33.39 42.56 4.40
N GLU A 63 -33.16 42.76 3.10
CA GLU A 63 -31.94 42.33 2.42
C GLU A 63 -30.69 42.97 3.04
N THR A 64 -30.73 44.27 3.35
CA THR A 64 -29.61 44.95 4.02
C THR A 64 -29.40 44.44 5.44
N ALA A 65 -30.46 44.20 6.21
CA ALA A 65 -30.37 43.65 7.55
C ALA A 65 -29.79 42.23 7.52
N LEU A 66 -30.28 41.37 6.62
CA LEU A 66 -29.78 40.02 6.40
C LEU A 66 -28.30 40.03 6.01
N ALA A 67 -27.86 40.93 5.13
CA ALA A 67 -26.45 41.08 4.79
C ALA A 67 -25.58 41.43 6.02
N THR A 68 -26.07 42.31 6.92
CA THR A 68 -25.34 42.63 8.16
C THR A 68 -25.26 41.44 9.13
N VAL A 69 -26.35 40.67 9.25
CA VAL A 69 -26.39 39.46 10.08
C VAL A 69 -25.45 38.40 9.51
N ASN A 70 -25.48 38.17 8.21
CA ASN A 70 -24.62 37.21 7.52
C ASN A 70 -23.14 37.58 7.67
N GLY A 71 -22.78 38.86 7.54
CA GLY A 71 -21.41 39.31 7.77
C GLY A 71 -20.92 39.04 9.20
N ARG A 72 -21.76 39.27 10.22
CA ARG A 72 -21.41 38.95 11.62
C ARG A 72 -21.35 37.46 11.89
N LEU A 73 -22.24 36.68 11.29
CA LEU A 73 -22.26 35.23 11.41
C LEU A 73 -21.02 34.62 10.73
N ALA A 74 -20.62 35.13 9.56
CA ALA A 74 -19.38 34.75 8.88
C ALA A 74 -18.15 34.98 9.78
N GLN A 75 -18.08 36.13 10.46
CA GLN A 75 -17.02 36.43 11.43
C GLN A 75 -17.01 35.44 12.60
N ALA A 76 -18.19 35.10 13.13
CA ALA A 76 -18.33 34.14 14.23
C ALA A 76 -17.87 32.74 13.83
N HIS A 77 -18.30 32.23 12.66
CA HIS A 77 -17.85 30.95 12.12
C HIS A 77 -16.34 30.93 11.86
N ARG A 78 -15.76 32.02 11.36
CA ARG A 78 -14.30 32.16 11.24
C ARG A 78 -13.60 32.02 12.60
N ASP A 79 -14.13 32.65 13.65
CA ASP A 79 -13.55 32.56 15.00
C ASP A 79 -13.73 31.16 15.62
N TRP A 80 -14.87 30.50 15.38
CA TRP A 80 -15.12 29.11 15.75
C TRP A 80 -14.17 28.14 15.04
N GLY A 81 -13.96 28.31 13.73
CA GLY A 81 -12.98 27.53 12.97
C GLY A 81 -11.55 27.70 13.48
N VAL A 82 -11.15 28.93 13.86
CA VAL A 82 -9.84 29.18 14.50
C VAL A 82 -9.73 28.50 15.86
N SER A 83 -10.81 28.50 16.66
CA SER A 83 -10.87 27.80 17.94
C SER A 83 -10.75 26.28 17.75
N ALA A 84 -11.50 25.71 16.81
CA ALA A 84 -11.45 24.30 16.44
C ALA A 84 -10.05 23.87 15.96
N LEU A 85 -9.38 24.71 15.14
CA LEU A 85 -7.98 24.49 14.74
C LEU A 85 -7.01 24.40 15.93
N LYS A 86 -7.24 25.18 16.99
CA LYS A 86 -6.44 25.13 18.22
C LYS A 86 -6.75 23.89 19.05
N ALA A 87 -8.02 23.48 19.07
CA ALA A 87 -8.48 22.25 19.71
C ALA A 87 -8.04 20.96 18.97
N LYS A 88 -7.57 21.09 17.71
CA LYS A 88 -7.26 20.00 16.78
C LYS A 88 -8.50 19.25 16.26
N GLU A 89 -9.66 19.87 16.35
CA GLU A 89 -10.91 19.41 15.72
C GLU A 89 -10.89 19.87 14.25
N TYR A 90 -10.11 19.20 13.41
CA TYR A 90 -9.81 19.69 12.06
C TYR A 90 -11.00 19.61 11.10
N GLU A 91 -11.82 18.55 11.17
CA GLU A 91 -13.05 18.40 10.38
C GLU A 91 -14.00 19.56 10.65
N ARG A 92 -14.33 19.77 11.93
CA ARG A 92 -15.15 20.89 12.37
C ARG A 92 -14.57 22.24 11.92
N ALA A 93 -13.25 22.42 12.03
CA ALA A 93 -12.64 23.67 11.56
C ALA A 93 -12.86 23.91 10.06
N VAL A 94 -12.85 22.87 9.23
CA VAL A 94 -13.13 22.98 7.79
C VAL A 94 -14.58 23.40 7.56
N GLU A 95 -15.54 22.74 8.22
CA GLU A 95 -16.97 23.07 8.12
C GLU A 95 -17.24 24.53 8.48
N GLU A 96 -16.72 24.99 9.62
CA GLU A 96 -16.90 26.36 10.10
C GLU A 96 -16.29 27.40 9.13
N PHE A 97 -15.15 27.10 8.51
CA PHE A 97 -14.56 28.00 7.50
C PHE A 97 -15.34 28.00 6.18
N GLU A 98 -15.91 26.86 5.77
CA GLU A 98 -16.76 26.79 4.58
C GLU A 98 -18.07 27.57 4.80
N GLU A 99 -18.68 27.44 5.97
CA GLU A 99 -19.84 28.25 6.37
C GLU A 99 -19.50 29.75 6.41
N ALA A 100 -18.33 30.13 6.95
CA ALA A 100 -17.88 31.51 6.94
C ALA A 100 -17.75 32.10 5.52
N ILE A 101 -17.27 31.31 4.55
CA ILE A 101 -17.20 31.73 3.14
C ILE A 101 -18.59 31.86 2.54
N ASN A 102 -19.47 30.89 2.77
CA ASN A 102 -20.84 30.88 2.23
C ASN A 102 -21.68 32.06 2.73
N LEU A 103 -21.42 32.54 3.95
CA LEU A 103 -22.12 33.66 4.55
C LEU A 103 -21.51 35.02 4.22
N SER A 104 -20.26 35.06 3.78
CA SER A 104 -19.58 36.32 3.48
C SER A 104 -20.14 36.95 2.20
N ALA A 105 -20.20 38.29 2.20
CA ALA A 105 -20.52 39.04 0.99
C ALA A 105 -19.38 38.90 -0.03
N GLU A 106 -19.71 38.69 -1.31
CA GLU A 106 -18.71 38.55 -2.39
C GLU A 106 -17.77 39.76 -2.51
N ASP A 107 -18.25 40.94 -2.11
CA ASP A 107 -17.51 42.20 -2.12
C ASP A 107 -16.40 42.28 -1.05
N ASP A 108 -16.46 41.46 0.01
CA ASP A 108 -15.43 41.43 1.06
C ASP A 108 -14.28 40.49 0.69
N VAL A 109 -13.54 40.90 -0.34
CA VAL A 109 -12.40 40.15 -0.88
C VAL A 109 -11.34 39.90 0.19
N ALA A 110 -11.11 40.85 1.10
CA ALA A 110 -10.09 40.73 2.13
C ALA A 110 -10.43 39.63 3.14
N PHE A 111 -11.68 39.59 3.61
CA PHE A 111 -12.16 38.52 4.49
C PHE A 111 -12.12 37.16 3.78
N LEU A 112 -12.61 37.08 2.55
CA LEU A 112 -12.61 35.85 1.75
C LEU A 112 -11.20 35.28 1.55
N GLU A 113 -10.22 36.11 1.22
CA GLU A 113 -8.83 35.67 1.08
C GLU A 113 -8.24 35.16 2.40
N GLU A 114 -8.59 35.79 3.53
CA GLU A 114 -8.12 35.35 4.83
C GLU A 114 -8.71 33.99 5.21
N VAL A 115 -10.03 33.83 5.09
CA VAL A 115 -10.71 32.58 5.42
C VAL A 115 -10.27 31.45 4.49
N LYS A 116 -10.07 31.71 3.20
CA LYS A 116 -9.51 30.70 2.26
C LYS A 116 -8.14 30.19 2.69
N LYS A 117 -7.23 31.07 3.12
CA LYS A 117 -5.92 30.65 3.65
C LYS A 117 -6.05 29.78 4.90
N LEU A 118 -7.00 30.10 5.78
CA LEU A 118 -7.29 29.31 6.98
C LEU A 118 -7.92 27.95 6.64
N LEU A 119 -8.84 27.93 5.67
CA LEU A 119 -9.49 26.74 5.15
C LEU A 119 -8.48 25.79 4.51
N ASP A 120 -7.59 26.28 3.63
CA ASP A 120 -6.53 25.48 3.01
C ASP A 120 -5.62 24.85 4.07
N ARG A 121 -5.28 25.63 5.11
CA ARG A 121 -4.51 25.14 6.25
C ARG A 121 -5.28 24.08 7.05
N ALA A 122 -6.57 24.26 7.26
CA ALA A 122 -7.42 23.31 7.97
C ALA A 122 -7.56 22.01 7.19
N LYS A 123 -7.82 22.08 5.88
CA LYS A 123 -7.90 20.93 4.97
C LYS A 123 -6.61 20.12 4.95
N LEU A 124 -5.45 20.78 4.87
CA LEU A 124 -4.16 20.10 4.93
C LEU A 124 -3.98 19.34 6.25
N LYS A 125 -4.29 19.98 7.38
CA LYS A 125 -4.19 19.35 8.69
C LYS A 125 -5.20 18.22 8.89
N ASN A 126 -6.42 18.38 8.38
CA ASN A 126 -7.44 17.35 8.44
C ASN A 126 -6.98 16.12 7.67
N ARG A 127 -6.49 16.34 6.45
CA ARG A 127 -5.96 15.27 5.61
C ARG A 127 -4.78 14.56 6.27
N ASP A 128 -3.85 15.31 6.88
CA ASP A 128 -2.74 14.74 7.62
C ASP A 128 -3.21 13.91 8.83
N HIS A 129 -4.30 14.31 9.48
CA HIS A 129 -4.88 13.60 10.62
C HIS A 129 -5.55 12.30 10.19
N GLU A 130 -6.40 12.33 9.16
CA GLU A 130 -7.02 11.13 8.57
C GLU A 130 -5.95 10.12 8.15
N LEU A 131 -4.94 10.59 7.40
CA LEU A 131 -3.83 9.74 6.97
C LEU A 131 -3.07 9.16 8.17
N HIS A 132 -2.87 9.95 9.22
CA HIS A 132 -2.25 9.42 10.43
C HIS A 132 -3.05 8.26 10.99
N GLU A 133 -4.37 8.40 11.14
CA GLU A 133 -5.23 7.34 11.68
C GLU A 133 -5.22 6.08 10.81
N GLU A 134 -5.29 6.23 9.48
CA GLU A 134 -5.20 5.10 8.54
C GLU A 134 -3.85 4.37 8.61
N LEU A 135 -2.75 5.12 8.75
CA LEU A 135 -1.39 4.57 8.70
C LEU A 135 -0.91 4.01 10.04
N THR A 136 -1.38 4.57 11.15
CA THR A 136 -0.88 4.25 12.51
C THR A 136 -0.83 2.74 12.76
N PRO A 137 -1.88 1.96 12.46
CA PRO A 137 -1.85 0.51 12.73
C PRO A 137 -0.72 -0.23 11.99
N PHE A 138 -0.43 0.15 10.75
CA PHE A 138 0.64 -0.47 9.96
C PHE A 138 2.01 0.00 10.41
N VAL A 139 2.15 1.30 10.68
CA VAL A 139 3.42 1.89 11.13
C VAL A 139 3.83 1.34 12.50
N GLU A 140 2.91 1.28 13.45
CA GLU A 140 3.17 0.75 14.80
C GLU A 140 3.54 -0.73 14.76
N ARG A 141 2.77 -1.56 14.03
CA ARG A 141 3.12 -2.98 13.85
C ARG A 141 4.48 -3.16 13.17
N GLY A 142 4.76 -2.38 12.12
CA GLY A 142 6.06 -2.38 11.45
C GLY A 142 7.20 -2.00 12.39
N ASP A 143 7.00 -0.98 13.24
CA ASP A 143 7.95 -0.56 14.26
C ASP A 143 8.19 -1.63 15.34
N ASP A 144 7.15 -2.34 15.75
CA ASP A 144 7.28 -3.42 16.71
C ASP A 144 8.01 -4.63 16.13
N PHE A 145 7.72 -5.01 14.87
CA PHE A 145 8.51 -6.02 14.16
C PHE A 145 9.96 -5.60 13.99
N ARG A 146 10.22 -4.33 13.67
CA ARG A 146 11.58 -3.77 13.55
C ARG A 146 12.33 -3.85 14.88
N LYS A 147 11.70 -3.50 16.01
CA LYS A 147 12.28 -3.63 17.36
C LYS A 147 12.56 -5.09 17.73
N ALA A 148 11.69 -6.01 17.33
CA ALA A 148 11.87 -7.45 17.53
C ALA A 148 12.96 -8.07 16.63
N GLY A 149 13.47 -7.34 15.63
CA GLY A 149 14.44 -7.83 14.66
C GLY A 149 13.84 -8.63 13.50
N ASN A 150 12.51 -8.67 13.40
CA ASN A 150 11.75 -9.29 12.32
C ASN A 150 11.61 -8.33 11.14
N PHE A 151 12.74 -8.08 10.47
CA PHE A 151 12.83 -7.04 9.44
C PHE A 151 12.03 -7.37 8.16
N ALA A 152 11.72 -8.64 7.88
CA ALA A 152 10.97 -9.02 6.69
C ALA A 152 9.48 -8.67 6.85
N GLU A 153 8.91 -9.01 8.01
CA GLU A 153 7.55 -8.66 8.41
C GLU A 153 7.39 -7.15 8.53
N ALA A 154 8.37 -6.45 9.11
CA ALA A 154 8.38 -4.98 9.17
C ALA A 154 8.31 -4.34 7.77
N ILE A 155 9.04 -4.89 6.79
CA ILE A 155 9.00 -4.37 5.41
C ILE A 155 7.60 -4.50 4.81
N LEU A 156 6.90 -5.60 5.04
CA LEU A 156 5.55 -5.80 4.52
C LEU A 156 4.57 -4.77 5.09
N GLU A 157 4.59 -4.57 6.41
CA GLU A 157 3.71 -3.57 7.06
C GLU A 157 4.00 -2.14 6.56
N TYR A 158 5.27 -1.76 6.46
CA TYR A 158 5.64 -0.45 5.91
C TYR A 158 5.31 -0.30 4.42
N GLN A 159 5.30 -1.40 3.65
CA GLN A 159 4.89 -1.39 2.25
C GLN A 159 3.38 -1.20 2.11
N GLU A 160 2.57 -1.82 2.98
CA GLU A 160 1.13 -1.55 3.03
C GLU A 160 0.86 -0.10 3.42
N ALA A 161 1.58 0.44 4.42
CA ALA A 161 1.50 1.86 4.77
C ALA A 161 1.86 2.78 3.59
N LEU A 162 2.88 2.43 2.79
CA LEU A 162 3.25 3.19 1.61
C LEU A 162 2.16 3.21 0.53
N LYS A 163 1.34 2.16 0.40
CA LYS A 163 0.22 2.15 -0.55
C LYS A 163 -0.85 3.16 -0.15
N GLY A 164 -1.13 3.32 1.14
CA GLY A 164 -2.10 4.30 1.65
C GLY A 164 -1.73 5.75 1.34
N ILE A 165 -0.43 6.05 1.23
CA ILE A 165 0.09 7.38 0.87
C ILE A 165 0.55 7.50 -0.58
N ALA A 166 0.07 6.62 -1.46
CA ALA A 166 0.39 6.68 -2.87
C ALA A 166 -0.05 8.03 -3.46
N GLY A 167 0.89 8.76 -4.05
CA GLY A 167 0.64 10.08 -4.66
C GLY A 167 1.08 11.28 -3.83
N LEU A 168 1.44 11.09 -2.56
CA LEU A 168 2.05 12.16 -1.75
C LEU A 168 3.47 12.51 -2.22
N PRO A 169 3.92 13.77 -2.04
CA PRO A 169 5.27 14.16 -2.43
C PRO A 169 6.33 13.40 -1.61
N PRO A 170 7.51 13.16 -2.18
CA PRO A 170 8.57 12.39 -1.51
C PRO A 170 9.10 13.06 -0.24
N GLU A 171 8.95 14.38 -0.13
CA GLU A 171 9.35 15.18 1.04
C GLU A 171 8.33 15.11 2.19
N HIS A 172 7.14 14.54 1.94
CA HIS A 172 6.12 14.41 2.97
C HIS A 172 6.65 13.62 4.17
N ARG A 173 6.31 14.07 5.38
CA ARG A 173 6.85 13.51 6.63
C ARG A 173 6.67 11.98 6.71
N PHE A 174 5.46 11.48 6.39
CA PHE A 174 5.18 10.04 6.41
C PHE A 174 5.96 9.27 5.34
N VAL A 175 6.04 9.80 4.12
CA VAL A 175 6.78 9.16 3.01
C VAL A 175 8.27 9.07 3.35
N SER A 176 8.85 10.16 3.84
CA SER A 176 10.25 10.24 4.27
C SER A 176 10.54 9.25 5.40
N TYR A 177 9.67 9.18 6.42
CA TYR A 177 9.79 8.23 7.52
C TYR A 177 9.75 6.77 7.04
N LEU A 178 8.73 6.40 6.26
CA LEU A 178 8.57 5.04 5.77
C LEU A 178 9.72 4.60 4.87
N HIS A 179 10.18 5.47 3.97
CA HIS A 179 11.35 5.20 3.15
C HIS A 179 12.62 4.99 4.00
N ALA A 180 12.83 5.81 5.03
CA ALA A 180 13.95 5.64 5.95
C ALA A 180 13.87 4.29 6.70
N ALA A 181 12.69 3.95 7.24
CA ALA A 181 12.47 2.70 7.97
C ALA A 181 12.65 1.47 7.07
N LEU A 182 12.12 1.49 5.85
CA LEU A 182 12.30 0.43 4.85
C LEU A 182 13.76 0.24 4.46
N LYS A 183 14.47 1.36 4.22
CA LYS A 183 15.90 1.34 3.91
C LYS A 183 16.70 0.72 5.04
N GLU A 184 16.40 1.07 6.28
CA GLU A 184 17.02 0.45 7.45
C GLU A 184 16.75 -1.06 7.52
N CYS A 185 15.49 -1.49 7.43
CA CYS A 185 15.11 -2.90 7.49
C CYS A 185 15.79 -3.73 6.37
N ARG A 186 15.82 -3.22 5.14
CA ARG A 186 16.49 -3.86 4.00
C ARG A 186 17.99 -4.01 4.24
N ARG A 187 18.65 -2.97 4.75
CA ARG A 187 20.09 -3.03 5.11
C ARG A 187 20.36 -4.09 6.18
N HIS A 188 19.49 -4.22 7.17
CA HIS A 188 19.61 -5.24 8.21
C HIS A 188 19.46 -6.66 7.64
N LEU A 189 18.57 -6.89 6.67
CA LEU A 189 18.47 -8.15 5.95
C LEU A 189 19.69 -8.45 5.07
N ILE A 190 20.32 -7.43 4.48
CA ILE A 190 21.49 -7.60 3.58
C ILE A 190 22.78 -7.91 4.35
N LYS A 191 23.00 -7.34 5.54
CA LYS A 191 24.18 -7.58 6.39
C LYS A 191 24.58 -9.07 6.53
N PRO A 192 23.68 -10.01 6.88
CA PRO A 192 24.05 -11.43 6.96
C PRO A 192 24.43 -12.04 5.61
N TYR A 193 23.85 -11.58 4.49
CA TYR A 193 24.27 -12.02 3.16
C TYR A 193 25.70 -11.58 2.87
N LEU A 194 26.07 -10.33 3.18
CA LEU A 194 27.44 -9.83 3.03
C LEU A 194 28.45 -10.70 3.78
N ASN A 195 28.14 -11.05 5.03
CA ASN A 195 29.00 -11.92 5.84
C ASN A 195 29.16 -13.33 5.25
N ARG A 196 28.12 -13.85 4.58
CA ARG A 196 28.18 -15.15 3.89
C ARG A 196 28.95 -15.05 2.57
N ILE A 197 28.75 -13.98 1.81
CA ILE A 197 29.47 -13.69 0.57
C ILE A 197 30.97 -13.58 0.86
N HIS A 198 31.37 -12.78 1.86
CA HIS A 198 32.76 -12.62 2.25
C HIS A 198 33.41 -13.98 2.60
N ARG A 199 32.74 -14.79 3.43
CA ARG A 199 33.22 -16.15 3.76
C ARG A 199 33.34 -17.07 2.54
N ALA A 200 32.37 -17.00 1.62
CA ALA A 200 32.40 -17.81 0.40
C ALA A 200 33.55 -17.41 -0.55
N ILE A 201 33.86 -16.11 -0.63
CA ILE A 201 34.99 -15.61 -1.41
C ILE A 201 36.32 -16.11 -0.84
N HIS A 202 36.52 -16.01 0.48
CA HIS A 202 37.74 -16.51 1.14
C HIS A 202 37.89 -18.03 1.04
N ALA A 203 36.78 -18.77 1.00
CA ALA A 203 36.76 -20.21 0.79
C ALA A 203 36.94 -20.64 -0.68
N GLY A 204 37.20 -19.70 -1.61
CA GLY A 204 37.36 -20.00 -3.05
C GLY A 204 36.06 -20.37 -3.78
N LYS A 205 34.89 -20.24 -3.14
CA LYS A 205 33.58 -20.63 -3.69
C LYS A 205 32.91 -19.45 -4.42
N ALA A 206 33.56 -18.95 -5.47
CA ALA A 206 33.15 -17.74 -6.17
C ALA A 206 31.75 -17.82 -6.80
N ALA A 207 31.36 -18.98 -7.37
CA ALA A 207 30.02 -19.19 -7.91
C ALA A 207 28.93 -19.09 -6.83
N HIS A 208 29.16 -19.67 -5.64
CA HIS A 208 28.22 -19.58 -4.52
C HIS A 208 28.10 -18.14 -4.01
N ALA A 209 29.22 -17.43 -3.91
CA ALA A 209 29.23 -16.00 -3.57
C ALA A 209 28.41 -15.17 -4.58
N GLY A 210 28.54 -15.44 -5.88
CA GLY A 210 27.74 -14.79 -6.93
C GLY A 210 26.23 -15.02 -6.78
N THR A 211 25.80 -16.23 -6.42
CA THR A 211 24.37 -16.51 -6.17
C THR A 211 23.82 -15.77 -4.96
N LEU A 212 24.60 -15.66 -3.88
CA LEU A 212 24.22 -14.92 -2.68
C LEU A 212 24.19 -13.42 -2.95
N LEU A 213 25.11 -12.91 -3.78
CA LEU A 213 25.13 -11.52 -4.20
C LEU A 213 23.89 -11.16 -5.02
N LYS A 214 23.49 -12.00 -5.98
CA LYS A 214 22.24 -11.79 -6.74
C LYS A 214 21.04 -11.65 -5.80
N ARG A 215 20.93 -12.51 -4.78
CA ARG A 215 19.85 -12.42 -3.77
C ARG A 215 19.92 -11.15 -2.93
N ALA A 216 21.12 -10.73 -2.52
CA ALA A 216 21.30 -9.49 -1.77
C ALA A 216 20.93 -8.24 -2.60
N MET A 217 21.21 -8.24 -3.89
CA MET A 217 20.84 -7.15 -4.80
C MET A 217 19.33 -7.03 -5.02
N LEU A 218 18.57 -8.14 -4.99
CA LEU A 218 17.11 -8.12 -5.10
C LEU A 218 16.42 -7.51 -3.88
N LEU A 219 17.08 -7.52 -2.72
CA LEU A 219 16.56 -6.92 -1.48
C LEU A 219 16.86 -5.43 -1.38
N LEU A 220 17.63 -4.87 -2.32
CA LEU A 220 18.00 -3.46 -2.29
C LEU A 220 16.85 -2.57 -2.72
N ASP A 221 16.75 -1.40 -2.11
CA ASP A 221 15.98 -0.31 -2.69
C ASP A 221 16.73 0.25 -3.90
N ASP A 222 16.04 0.50 -5.01
CA ASP A 222 16.61 1.14 -6.19
C ASP A 222 17.27 2.48 -5.87
N LYS A 223 16.75 3.19 -4.86
CA LYS A 223 17.25 4.49 -4.41
C LYS A 223 18.49 4.39 -3.49
N ASP A 224 18.88 3.21 -3.00
CA ASP A 224 20.04 3.08 -2.10
C ASP A 224 21.37 2.94 -2.87
N MET A 225 21.81 4.07 -3.46
CA MET A 225 23.02 4.15 -4.28
C MET A 225 24.29 3.66 -3.57
N VAL A 226 24.37 3.82 -2.24
CA VAL A 226 25.57 3.45 -1.45
C VAL A 226 25.75 1.93 -1.43
N TYR A 227 24.71 1.19 -1.03
CA TYR A 227 24.79 -0.27 -1.03
C TYR A 227 24.85 -0.82 -2.45
N ARG A 228 24.22 -0.15 -3.43
CA ARG A 228 24.30 -0.55 -4.84
C ARG A 228 25.73 -0.46 -5.38
N ALA A 229 26.43 0.66 -5.12
CA ALA A 229 27.85 0.84 -5.45
C ALA A 229 28.74 -0.20 -4.72
N PHE A 230 28.44 -0.47 -3.45
CA PHE A 230 29.19 -1.47 -2.70
C PHE A 230 29.02 -2.90 -3.25
N LEU A 231 27.78 -3.32 -3.53
CA LEU A 231 27.49 -4.65 -4.08
C LEU A 231 28.02 -4.82 -5.51
N THR A 232 28.07 -3.75 -6.30
CA THR A 232 28.66 -3.79 -7.65
C THR A 232 30.17 -3.97 -7.59
N LEU A 233 30.87 -3.31 -6.68
CA LEU A 233 32.30 -3.55 -6.45
C LEU A 233 32.58 -5.00 -6.00
N ILE A 234 31.72 -5.56 -5.14
CA ILE A 234 31.80 -6.98 -4.78
C ILE A 234 31.59 -7.86 -6.02
N LYS A 235 30.61 -7.54 -6.87
CA LYS A 235 30.36 -8.27 -8.13
C LYS A 235 31.59 -8.33 -9.02
N GLU A 236 32.25 -7.18 -9.21
CA GLU A 236 33.49 -7.07 -9.99
C GLU A 236 34.62 -7.89 -9.36
N SER A 237 34.78 -7.84 -8.04
CA SER A 237 35.79 -8.63 -7.33
C SER A 237 35.58 -10.14 -7.44
N ILE A 238 34.32 -10.59 -7.51
CA ILE A 238 33.97 -11.99 -7.73
C ILE A 238 34.28 -12.36 -9.18
N ALA A 239 33.88 -11.51 -10.14
CA ALA A 239 34.14 -11.74 -11.57
C ALA A 239 35.65 -11.85 -11.87
N ALA A 240 36.49 -11.03 -11.24
CA ALA A 240 37.94 -11.09 -11.40
C ALA A 240 38.60 -12.37 -10.83
N LYS A 241 37.92 -13.07 -9.91
CA LYS A 241 38.41 -14.31 -9.28
C LYS A 241 37.84 -15.58 -9.91
N VAL A 242 36.89 -15.43 -10.83
CA VAL A 242 36.34 -16.53 -11.63
C VAL A 242 37.17 -16.57 -12.92
N PRO A 243 37.90 -17.66 -13.23
CA PRO A 243 38.54 -17.81 -14.53
C PRO A 243 37.49 -17.65 -15.65
N PRO A 244 37.85 -17.08 -16.82
CA PRO A 244 36.95 -17.13 -17.95
C PRO A 244 36.68 -18.61 -18.27
N GLU A 245 35.39 -18.93 -18.33
CA GLU A 245 34.79 -20.23 -18.63
C GLU A 245 34.62 -21.23 -17.46
N ALA A 246 33.39 -21.22 -16.94
CA ALA A 246 32.48 -22.33 -17.20
C ALA A 246 31.07 -21.75 -17.32
N GLU A 247 30.76 -21.14 -18.48
CA GLU A 247 29.56 -21.64 -19.13
C GLU A 247 29.85 -23.12 -19.31
N ASP A 248 29.41 -23.94 -18.34
CA ASP A 248 29.21 -25.34 -18.66
C ASP A 248 28.29 -25.27 -19.87
N GLY A 249 28.82 -25.64 -21.03
CA GLY A 249 28.01 -26.06 -22.15
C GLY A 249 27.09 -27.12 -21.57
N GLU A 250 25.92 -26.70 -21.13
CA GLU A 250 24.82 -27.60 -20.89
C GLU A 250 24.63 -28.24 -22.26
N GLU A 251 25.02 -29.50 -22.40
CA GLU A 251 24.16 -30.41 -23.14
C GLU A 251 22.81 -30.36 -22.41
N VAL A 252 22.03 -29.34 -22.75
CA VAL A 252 20.62 -29.28 -22.47
C VAL A 252 20.07 -30.48 -23.23
N GLU A 253 19.80 -31.55 -22.49
CA GLU A 253 18.89 -32.60 -22.96
C GLU A 253 17.74 -31.91 -23.67
N ALA A 254 17.53 -32.22 -24.95
CA ALA A 254 16.61 -31.57 -25.88
C ALA A 254 15.68 -30.58 -25.15
N PRO A 255 15.97 -29.25 -25.21
CA PRO A 255 15.35 -28.22 -24.36
C PRO A 255 13.83 -28.36 -24.20
N GLU A 256 13.19 -28.92 -25.21
CA GLU A 256 11.78 -29.27 -25.25
C GLU A 256 11.33 -30.23 -24.13
N THR A 257 12.11 -31.26 -23.78
CA THR A 257 11.70 -32.30 -22.81
C THR A 257 11.70 -31.79 -21.37
N TRP A 258 12.73 -31.03 -20.97
CA TRP A 258 12.81 -30.38 -19.67
C TRP A 258 11.80 -29.24 -19.53
N ALA A 259 11.73 -28.36 -20.54
CA ALA A 259 10.78 -27.27 -20.53
C ALA A 259 9.32 -27.78 -20.50
N LYS A 260 9.04 -28.92 -21.15
CA LYS A 260 7.73 -29.56 -21.09
C LYS A 260 7.46 -30.14 -19.70
N ALA A 261 8.38 -30.89 -19.12
CA ALA A 261 8.16 -31.50 -17.80
C ALA A 261 7.97 -30.46 -16.67
N ILE A 262 8.62 -29.30 -16.77
CA ILE A 262 8.41 -28.18 -15.84
C ILE A 262 7.01 -27.59 -16.04
N ARG A 263 6.64 -27.27 -17.29
CA ARG A 263 5.29 -26.75 -17.62
C ARG A 263 4.18 -27.70 -17.17
N ASP A 264 4.31 -28.99 -17.48
CA ASP A 264 3.35 -30.02 -17.10
C ASP A 264 3.23 -30.14 -15.56
N TYR A 265 4.33 -29.96 -14.82
CA TYR A 265 4.32 -29.96 -13.35
C TYR A 265 3.69 -28.70 -12.75
N GLU A 266 3.99 -27.52 -13.30
CA GLU A 266 3.41 -26.25 -12.88
C GLU A 266 1.89 -26.24 -13.13
N GLU A 267 1.46 -26.63 -14.34
CA GLU A 267 0.04 -26.76 -14.67
C GLU A 267 -0.68 -27.76 -13.74
N ALA A 268 -0.06 -28.92 -13.48
CA ALA A 268 -0.64 -29.90 -12.59
C ALA A 268 -0.69 -29.42 -11.13
N LEU A 269 0.30 -28.65 -10.67
CA LEU A 269 0.32 -28.04 -9.34
C LEU A 269 -0.77 -26.97 -9.21
N ASP A 270 -0.97 -26.15 -10.24
CA ASP A 270 -2.02 -25.13 -10.28
C ASP A 270 -3.41 -25.77 -10.26
N LEU A 271 -3.65 -26.81 -11.08
CA LEU A 271 -4.92 -27.57 -11.06
C LEU A 271 -5.14 -28.30 -9.73
N TYR A 272 -4.08 -28.85 -9.15
CA TYR A 272 -4.15 -29.54 -7.87
C TYR A 272 -4.46 -28.58 -6.72
N SER A 273 -3.82 -27.40 -6.70
CA SER A 273 -3.97 -26.39 -5.64
C SER A 273 -5.25 -25.56 -5.78
N SER A 274 -5.72 -25.32 -7.01
CA SER A 274 -7.01 -24.66 -7.29
C SER A 274 -8.22 -25.59 -7.10
N PHE A 275 -8.01 -26.88 -6.82
CA PHE A 275 -9.05 -27.82 -6.41
C PHE A 275 -9.52 -27.54 -4.96
N THR A 276 -9.89 -26.30 -4.67
CA THR A 276 -10.59 -25.89 -3.46
C THR A 276 -12.04 -25.58 -3.82
N MET A 277 -12.95 -26.51 -3.49
CA MET A 277 -14.40 -26.30 -3.27
C MET A 277 -15.08 -25.23 -4.14
N ASN A 278 -15.06 -25.34 -5.48
CA ASN A 278 -15.81 -24.43 -6.36
C ASN A 278 -17.32 -24.78 -6.50
N ASP A 279 -17.85 -25.64 -5.63
CA ASP A 279 -19.29 -25.86 -5.52
C ASP A 279 -19.71 -25.90 -4.03
N PRO A 280 -20.33 -24.82 -3.52
CA PRO A 280 -20.87 -24.75 -2.16
C PRO A 280 -21.93 -25.81 -1.83
N LEU A 281 -22.45 -26.55 -2.83
CA LEU A 281 -23.46 -27.60 -2.65
C LEU A 281 -22.89 -29.03 -2.77
N SER A 282 -21.59 -29.19 -3.00
CA SER A 282 -20.99 -30.51 -3.13
C SER A 282 -20.80 -31.17 -1.74
N PRO A 283 -21.21 -32.44 -1.54
CA PRO A 283 -21.06 -33.11 -0.25
C PRO A 283 -19.59 -33.14 0.17
N VAL A 284 -19.31 -32.52 1.32
CA VAL A 284 -17.99 -32.16 1.87
C VAL A 284 -17.02 -33.35 2.07
N TYR A 285 -17.40 -34.59 1.78
CA TYR A 285 -16.61 -35.80 2.08
C TYR A 285 -16.66 -36.94 1.04
N SER A 286 -16.80 -36.66 -0.26
CA SER A 286 -16.68 -37.74 -1.27
C SER A 286 -16.01 -37.32 -2.57
N GLY A 287 -14.69 -37.22 -2.59
CA GLY A 287 -13.97 -37.18 -3.85
C GLY A 287 -12.47 -36.98 -3.67
N VAL A 288 -11.70 -38.01 -3.97
CA VAL A 288 -10.26 -37.88 -4.26
C VAL A 288 -10.09 -36.74 -5.27
N ASN A 289 -9.09 -35.86 -5.07
CA ASN A 289 -8.80 -34.79 -6.03
C ASN A 289 -8.63 -35.40 -7.41
N VAL A 290 -9.48 -35.01 -8.36
CA VAL A 290 -9.51 -35.60 -9.72
C VAL A 290 -8.18 -35.34 -10.45
N PHE A 291 -7.42 -34.34 -10.01
CA PHE A 291 -6.09 -34.00 -10.53
C PHE A 291 -4.93 -34.61 -9.73
N GLU A 292 -5.18 -35.36 -8.66
CA GLU A 292 -4.13 -36.02 -7.85
C GLU A 292 -3.25 -36.91 -8.72
N ASP A 293 -3.83 -37.76 -9.57
CA ASP A 293 -3.05 -38.67 -10.42
C ASP A 293 -2.17 -37.90 -11.43
N LYS A 294 -2.69 -36.80 -11.98
CA LYS A 294 -1.93 -35.92 -12.90
C LYS A 294 -0.79 -35.22 -12.16
N PHE A 295 -1.05 -34.71 -10.96
CA PHE A 295 -0.04 -34.06 -10.13
C PHE A 295 1.06 -35.03 -9.71
N VAL A 296 0.70 -36.21 -9.21
CA VAL A 296 1.65 -37.24 -8.78
C VAL A 296 2.50 -37.72 -9.95
N SER A 297 1.89 -37.92 -11.14
CA SER A 297 2.62 -38.34 -12.34
C SER A 297 3.56 -37.25 -12.87
N ALA A 298 3.12 -35.99 -12.98
CA ALA A 298 3.98 -34.88 -13.42
C ALA A 298 5.14 -34.64 -12.44
N ARG A 299 4.86 -34.65 -11.13
CA ARG A 299 5.86 -34.56 -10.06
C ARG A 299 6.90 -35.67 -10.14
N ARG A 300 6.47 -36.91 -10.37
CA ARG A 300 7.35 -38.08 -10.53
C ARG A 300 8.19 -38.01 -11.80
N ASN A 301 7.62 -37.54 -12.91
CA ASN A 301 8.34 -37.36 -14.17
C ASN A 301 9.47 -36.32 -14.02
N LEU A 302 9.19 -35.17 -13.41
CA LEU A 302 10.20 -34.16 -13.13
C LEU A 302 11.29 -34.70 -12.18
N ALA A 303 10.91 -35.47 -11.15
CA ALA A 303 11.85 -36.13 -10.25
C ALA A 303 12.79 -37.11 -10.99
N ASN A 304 12.26 -37.89 -11.92
CA ASN A 304 13.03 -38.83 -12.74
C ASN A 304 14.04 -38.12 -13.65
N LEU A 305 13.67 -36.96 -14.22
CA LEU A 305 14.60 -36.15 -15.01
C LEU A 305 15.77 -35.64 -14.16
N TYR A 306 15.49 -35.08 -12.98
CA TYR A 306 16.55 -34.69 -12.03
C TYR A 306 17.44 -35.85 -11.61
N LYS A 307 16.86 -37.03 -11.38
CA LYS A 307 17.63 -38.25 -11.09
C LYS A 307 18.50 -38.68 -12.27
N GLY A 308 17.94 -38.75 -13.48
CA GLY A 308 18.67 -39.15 -14.69
C GLY A 308 19.83 -38.21 -14.99
N ARG A 309 19.62 -36.90 -14.84
CA ARG A 309 20.68 -35.89 -14.94
C ARG A 309 21.75 -36.06 -13.87
N ALA A 310 21.35 -36.40 -12.65
CA ALA A 310 22.30 -36.71 -11.57
C ALA A 310 23.14 -37.97 -11.87
N ASP A 311 22.52 -39.03 -12.41
CA ASP A 311 23.21 -40.26 -12.81
C ASP A 311 24.25 -39.96 -13.91
N ARG A 312 23.91 -39.14 -14.91
CA ARG A 312 24.88 -38.72 -15.95
C ARG A 312 26.05 -37.93 -15.37
N PHE A 313 25.78 -36.97 -14.48
CA PHE A 313 26.85 -36.22 -13.81
C PHE A 313 27.72 -37.10 -12.93
N ARG A 314 27.14 -38.14 -12.30
CA ARG A 314 27.90 -39.15 -11.58
C ARG A 314 28.83 -39.91 -12.54
N ASP A 315 28.31 -40.36 -13.68
CA ASP A 315 29.08 -41.13 -14.67
C ASP A 315 30.19 -40.27 -15.29
N GLN A 316 29.99 -38.96 -15.40
CA GLN A 316 31.00 -37.97 -15.79
C GLN A 316 31.96 -37.56 -14.64
N SER A 317 31.89 -38.20 -13.47
CA SER A 317 32.67 -37.84 -12.27
C SER A 317 32.47 -36.41 -11.74
N GLN A 318 31.40 -35.73 -12.15
CA GLN A 318 31.00 -34.41 -11.65
C GLN A 318 30.17 -34.56 -10.36
N ILE A 319 30.79 -35.09 -9.30
CA ILE A 319 30.14 -35.59 -8.07
C ILE A 319 29.28 -34.50 -7.40
N GLU A 320 29.75 -33.27 -7.36
CA GLU A 320 29.04 -32.15 -6.71
C GLU A 320 27.76 -31.75 -7.45
N LYS A 321 27.79 -31.77 -8.79
CA LYS A 321 26.62 -31.50 -9.63
C LYS A 321 25.62 -32.65 -9.55
N ALA A 322 26.10 -33.89 -9.50
CA ALA A 322 25.26 -35.07 -9.25
C ALA A 322 24.51 -34.95 -7.92
N ILE A 323 25.20 -34.60 -6.83
CA ILE A 323 24.56 -34.42 -5.50
C ILE A 323 23.50 -33.31 -5.52
N ARG A 324 23.73 -32.20 -6.24
CA ARG A 324 22.72 -31.13 -6.37
C ARG A 324 21.46 -31.64 -7.06
N ASN A 325 21.60 -32.35 -8.18
CA ASN A 325 20.46 -32.88 -8.93
C ASN A 325 19.71 -33.99 -8.16
N TYR A 326 20.42 -34.88 -7.44
CA TYR A 326 19.75 -35.84 -6.55
C TYR A 326 18.96 -35.15 -5.44
N LYS A 327 19.42 -34.01 -4.91
CA LYS A 327 18.65 -33.26 -3.90
C LYS A 327 17.33 -32.73 -4.47
N GLU A 328 17.35 -32.20 -5.70
CA GLU A 328 16.12 -31.72 -6.35
C GLU A 328 15.15 -32.88 -6.61
N ALA A 329 15.64 -34.02 -7.10
CA ALA A 329 14.84 -35.24 -7.26
C ALA A 329 14.19 -35.69 -5.92
N LEU A 330 14.95 -35.66 -4.82
CA LEU A 330 14.47 -36.07 -3.49
C LEU A 330 13.40 -35.14 -2.90
N LYS A 331 13.34 -33.86 -3.29
CA LYS A 331 12.22 -32.98 -2.88
C LYS A 331 10.92 -33.41 -3.56
N LEU A 332 11.03 -33.94 -4.77
CA LEU A 332 9.89 -34.31 -5.60
C LEU A 332 9.42 -35.74 -5.34
N TYR A 333 10.29 -36.69 -5.00
CA TYR A 333 9.83 -38.05 -4.66
C TYR A 333 9.09 -38.10 -3.31
N PRO A 334 7.95 -38.82 -3.22
CA PRO A 334 7.34 -39.16 -1.95
C PRO A 334 8.28 -40.01 -1.10
N ARG A 335 8.35 -39.76 0.21
CA ARG A 335 9.20 -40.52 1.14
C ARG A 335 8.85 -42.00 1.23
N SER A 336 7.63 -42.38 0.87
CA SER A 336 7.16 -43.77 0.82
C SER A 336 7.61 -44.52 -0.45
N ASP A 337 8.09 -43.82 -1.48
CA ASP A 337 8.46 -44.43 -2.75
C ASP A 337 9.85 -45.10 -2.67
N LYS A 338 9.98 -46.28 -3.27
CA LYS A 338 11.25 -46.99 -3.37
C LYS A 338 12.32 -46.13 -4.06
N LEU A 339 11.92 -45.36 -5.07
CA LEU A 339 12.81 -44.46 -5.81
C LEU A 339 13.43 -43.38 -4.91
N PHE A 340 12.72 -42.89 -3.90
CA PHE A 340 13.27 -41.96 -2.92
C PHE A 340 14.42 -42.60 -2.15
N HIS A 341 14.23 -43.83 -1.65
CA HIS A 341 15.26 -44.52 -0.88
C HIS A 341 16.48 -44.89 -1.73
N ASP A 342 16.26 -45.31 -2.98
CA ASP A 342 17.34 -45.63 -3.91
C ASP A 342 18.17 -44.38 -4.26
N THR A 343 17.51 -43.28 -4.63
CA THR A 343 18.21 -42.00 -4.92
C THR A 343 18.93 -41.43 -3.70
N PHE A 344 18.33 -41.56 -2.51
CA PHE A 344 18.96 -41.14 -1.26
C PHE A 344 20.22 -41.96 -0.95
N ARG A 345 20.18 -43.28 -1.18
CA ARG A 345 21.33 -44.17 -1.01
C ARG A 345 22.47 -43.81 -1.97
N GLU A 346 22.17 -43.57 -3.24
CA GLU A 346 23.16 -43.15 -4.24
C GLU A 346 23.78 -41.78 -3.89
N MET A 347 22.96 -40.78 -3.55
CA MET A 347 23.46 -39.49 -3.09
C MET A 347 24.37 -39.64 -1.84
N LYS A 348 24.01 -40.52 -0.90
CA LYS A 348 24.80 -40.77 0.31
C LYS A 348 26.16 -41.38 -0.01
N LYS A 349 26.23 -42.32 -0.96
CA LYS A 349 27.52 -42.89 -1.44
C LYS A 349 28.42 -41.80 -2.03
N LEU A 350 27.87 -40.95 -2.89
CA LEU A 350 28.63 -39.85 -3.49
C LEU A 350 29.12 -38.82 -2.46
N ARG A 351 28.31 -38.53 -1.44
CA ARG A 351 28.76 -37.68 -0.32
C ARG A 351 29.90 -38.31 0.49
N ALA A 352 29.87 -39.64 0.67
CA ALA A 352 30.94 -40.34 1.36
C ALA A 352 32.26 -40.32 0.57
N GLN A 353 32.20 -40.35 -0.77
CA GLN A 353 33.37 -40.20 -1.64
C GLN A 353 34.02 -38.82 -1.53
N ILE A 354 33.24 -37.75 -1.33
CA ILE A 354 33.79 -36.40 -1.06
C ILE A 354 34.45 -36.32 0.33
N GLY A 355 33.99 -37.15 1.28
CA GLY A 355 34.48 -37.17 2.67
C GLY A 355 35.69 -38.07 2.94
N GLN A 356 36.09 -38.91 1.99
CA GLN A 356 37.32 -39.72 2.07
C GLN A 356 38.35 -39.18 1.07
N PRO A 357 39.37 -38.39 1.48
CA PRO A 357 40.50 -38.12 0.61
C PRO A 357 41.16 -39.47 0.27
N SER A 358 41.39 -39.70 -1.02
CA SER A 358 41.93 -40.92 -1.61
C SER A 358 43.14 -41.48 -0.85
N LEU A 359 43.00 -42.69 -0.29
CA LEU A 359 44.11 -43.57 0.09
C LEU A 359 44.57 -44.45 -1.09
N ALA A 360 44.31 -44.02 -2.33
CA ALA A 360 44.62 -44.77 -3.55
C ALA A 360 45.54 -43.96 -4.47
N ALA A 361 46.79 -43.84 -4.04
CA ALA A 361 47.96 -43.73 -4.91
C ALA A 361 49.14 -44.32 -4.13
N LYS A 362 49.27 -45.66 -4.21
CA LYS A 362 50.53 -46.38 -3.97
C LYS A 362 50.91 -47.03 -5.28
#